data_AF-A0A239B516-F1
#
_entry.id   AF-A0A239B516-F1
#
_cell.length_a   1.000
_cell.length_b   1.000
_cell.length_c   1.000
_cell.angle_alpha   90.00
_cell.angle_beta   90.00
_cell.angle_gamma   90.00
#
_symmetry.space_group_name_H-M   'P 1'
#
loop_
_entity.id
_entity.type
_entity.pdbx_description
1 polymer ?
#
loop_
_entity_poly.entity_id
_entity_poly.type
_entity_poly.pdbx_seq_one_letter_code
_entity_poly.pdbx_strand_id
1 'polypeptide(L)' 'MNKGTHYKKEDLRDIEFDLKDLSIQFISLLQKYKDQGIIDDEQYQQHAKTKLNFLQYLKNKKES' A
#
# COMPACT_ATOMS: atom_id res chain seq x y z
N MET A 1 -13.12 -29.79 -0.69
CA MET A 1 -13.40 -29.00 0.53
C MET A 1 -12.65 -27.69 0.42
N ASN A 2 -13.39 -26.58 0.30
CA ASN A 2 -12.84 -25.23 0.23
C ASN A 2 -12.23 -24.89 1.60
N LYS A 3 -10.90 -24.82 1.70
CA LYS A 3 -10.23 -24.37 2.92
C LYS A 3 -10.35 -22.84 2.98
N GLY A 4 -11.50 -22.35 3.45
CA GLY A 4 -11.66 -20.95 3.81
C GLY A 4 -10.73 -20.65 4.98
N THR A 5 -9.63 -19.94 4.73
CA THR A 5 -8.70 -19.50 5.77
C THR A 5 -9.43 -18.48 6.65
N HIS A 6 -9.89 -18.91 7.82
CA HIS A 6 -10.40 -18.01 8.85
C HIS A 6 -9.23 -17.27 9.49
N TYR A 7 -8.83 -16.14 8.92
CA TYR A 7 -7.88 -15.24 9.57
C TYR A 7 -8.54 -14.61 10.80
N LYS A 8 -7.85 -14.62 11.94
CA LYS A 8 -8.32 -13.89 13.12
C LYS A 8 -8.18 -12.39 12.86
N LYS A 9 -9.00 -11.58 13.52
CA LYS A 9 -8.96 -10.10 13.40
C LYS A 9 -7.60 -9.52 13.81
N GLU A 10 -6.86 -10.20 14.68
CA GLU A 10 -5.48 -9.89 15.05
C GLU A 10 -4.54 -10.08 13.85
N ASP A 11 -4.57 -11.26 13.23
CA ASP A 11 -3.79 -11.56 12.02
C ASP A 11 -4.03 -10.55 10.89
N LEU A 12 -5.29 -10.12 10.69
CA LEU A 12 -5.63 -9.13 9.68
C LEU A 12 -5.06 -7.73 9.98
N ARG A 13 -4.96 -7.34 11.26
CA ARG A 13 -4.37 -6.05 11.65
C ARG A 13 -2.86 -6.04 11.44
N ASP A 14 -2.20 -7.15 11.75
CA ASP A 14 -0.76 -7.28 11.54
C ASP A 14 -0.43 -7.27 10.05
N ILE A 15 -1.21 -7.99 9.23
CA ILE A 15 -1.11 -7.93 7.77
C ILE A 15 -1.33 -6.49 7.25
N GLU A 16 -2.34 -5.78 7.76
CA GLU A 16 -2.57 -4.38 7.37
C GLU A 16 -1.39 -3.47 7.72
N PHE A 17 -0.74 -3.70 8.87
CA PHE A 17 0.43 -2.94 9.31
C PHE A 17 1.63 -3.20 8.40
N ASP A 18 1.93 -4.47 8.12
CA ASP A 18 3.04 -4.84 7.24
C ASP A 18 2.84 -4.31 5.82
N LEU A 19 1.62 -4.41 5.29
CA LEU A 19 1.28 -3.87 3.97
C LEU A 19 1.37 -2.35 3.91
N LYS A 20 1.05 -1.65 5.01
CA LYS A 20 1.18 -0.19 5.10
C LYS A 20 2.65 0.22 4.99
N ASP A 21 3.52 -0.41 5.77
CA ASP A 21 4.95 -0.10 5.77
C ASP A 21 5.58 -0.44 4.42
N LEU A 22 5.23 -1.57 3.83
CA LEU A 22 5.66 -1.93 2.47
C LEU A 22 5.20 -0.90 1.43
N SER A 23 3.95 -0.44 1.52
CA SER A 23 3.40 0.57 0.60
C SER A 23 4.16 1.89 0.68
N ILE A 24 4.52 2.35 1.88
CA ILE A 24 5.32 3.57 2.10
C ILE A 24 6.71 3.44 1.47
N GLN A 25 7.38 2.30 1.69
CA GLN A 25 8.71 2.04 1.13
C GLN A 25 8.67 2.00 -0.40
N PHE A 26 7.65 1.36 -0.99
CA PHE A 26 7.48 1.31 -2.44
C PHE A 26 7.22 2.67 -3.04
N ILE A 27 6.34 3.49 -2.45
CA ILE A 27 6.08 4.85 -2.92
C ILE A 27 7.36 5.68 -2.87
N SER A 28 8.14 5.55 -1.80
CA SER A 28 9.44 6.24 -1.66
C SER A 28 10.44 5.83 -2.75
N LEU A 29 10.48 4.55 -3.12
CA LEU A 29 11.32 4.06 -4.21
C LEU A 29 10.86 4.61 -5.57
N LEU A 30 9.55 4.57 -5.83
CA LEU A 30 8.97 5.11 -7.07
C LEU A 30 9.23 6.62 -7.21
N GLN A 31 9.15 7.36 -6.10
CA GLN A 31 9.48 8.79 -6.10
C GLN A 31 10.94 9.03 -6.48
N LYS A 32 11.88 8.23 -5.94
CA LYS A 32 13.30 8.31 -6.34
C LYS A 32 13.50 8.05 -7.83
N TYR A 33 12.80 7.07 -8.39
CA TYR A 33 12.87 6.79 -9.83
C TYR A 33 12.32 7.94 -10.66
N LYS A 34 11.23 8.55 -10.23
CA LYS A 34 10.67 9.73 -10.85
C LYS A 34 11.65 10.92 -10.78
N ASP A 35 12.24 11.17 -9.61
CA ASP A 35 13.20 12.26 -9.41
C ASP A 35 14.47 12.09 -10.25
N GLN A 36 14.84 10.84 -10.54
CA GLN A 36 15.96 10.49 -11.44
C GLN A 36 15.57 10.48 -12.92
N GLY A 37 14.31 10.77 -13.27
CA GLY A 37 13.81 10.72 -14.64
C GLY A 37 13.73 9.32 -15.26
N ILE A 38 13.75 8.26 -14.43
CA ILE A 38 13.63 6.86 -14.88
C ILE A 38 12.17 6.56 -15.27
N ILE A 39 11.23 7.16 -14.54
CA ILE A 39 9.80 7.12 -14.86
C ILE A 39 9.23 8.54 -14.88
N ASP A 40 8.20 8.76 -15.68
CA ASP A 40 7.48 10.03 -15.72
C ASP A 40 6.36 10.12 -14.66
N ASP A 41 5.68 11.25 -14.63
CA ASP A 41 4.56 11.51 -13.72
C ASP A 41 3.40 10.53 -13.90
N GLU A 42 3.08 10.16 -15.14
CA GLU A 42 1.95 9.27 -15.43
C GLU A 42 2.27 7.85 -14.94
N GLN A 43 3.45 7.35 -15.26
CA GLN A 43 3.97 6.05 -14.82
C GLN A 43 4.06 5.98 -13.29
N TYR A 44 4.57 7.05 -12.65
CA TYR A 44 4.59 7.14 -11.18
C TYR A 44 3.18 7.00 -10.60
N GLN A 45 2.21 7.77 -11.12
CA GLN A 45 0.83 7.71 -10.65
C GLN A 45 0.21 6.32 -10.86
N GLN A 46 0.42 5.70 -12.02
CA GLN A 46 -0.08 4.34 -12.29
C GLN A 46 0.49 3.31 -11.30
N HIS A 47 1.79 3.37 -11.00
CA HIS A 47 2.44 2.44 -10.06
C HIS A 47 2.11 2.71 -8.58
N ALA A 48 1.89 3.97 -8.21
CA ALA A 48 1.63 4.40 -6.84
C ALA A 48 0.14 4.32 -6.46
N LYS A 49 -0.79 4.42 -7.42
CA LYS A 49 -2.25 4.56 -7.19
C LYS A 49 -2.81 3.57 -6.16
N THR A 50 -2.62 2.27 -6.36
CA THR A 50 -3.17 1.25 -5.45
C THR A 50 -2.62 1.39 -4.03
N LYS A 51 -1.35 1.77 -3.89
CA LYS A 51 -0.67 1.94 -2.59
C LYS A 51 -1.17 3.20 -1.89
N LEU A 52 -1.30 4.31 -2.63
CA LEU A 52 -1.88 5.57 -2.13
C LEU A 52 -3.32 5.38 -1.66
N ASN A 53 -4.13 4.68 -2.46
CA ASN A 53 -5.52 4.36 -2.10
C ASN A 53 -5.59 3.51 -0.82
N PHE A 54 -4.70 2.52 -0.68
CA PHE A 54 -4.62 1.69 0.53
C PHE A 54 -4.24 2.51 1.77
N LEU A 55 -3.25 3.40 1.66
CA LEU A 55 -2.87 4.28 2.75
C LEU A 55 -4.01 5.24 3.14
N GLN A 56 -4.76 5.75 2.17
CA GLN A 56 -5.94 6.58 2.43
C GLN A 56 -7.05 5.79 3.13
N TYR A 57 -7.31 4.55 2.71
CA TYR A 57 -8.25 3.66 3.39
C TYR A 57 -7.89 3.47 4.86
N LEU A 58 -6.61 3.18 5.16
CA LEU A 58 -6.14 3.01 6.54
C LEU A 58 -6.26 4.29 7.36
N LYS A 59 -6.06 5.47 6.75
CA LYS A 59 -6.25 6.76 7.42
C LYS A 59 -7.72 6.97 7.82
N ASN A 60 -8.64 6.79 6.87
CA ASN A 60 -10.07 6.96 7.10
C ASN A 60 -10.60 5.98 8.19
N LYS A 61 -10.07 4.75 8.20
CA LYS A 61 -10.42 3.73 9.21
C LYS A 61 -10.00 4.12 10.64
N LYS A 62 -8.95 4.93 10.82
CA LYS A 62 -8.51 5.41 12.15
C LYS A 62 -9.31 6.61 12.64
N GLU A 63 -9.92 7.36 11.74
CA GLU A 63 -10.73 8.55 12.02
C GLU A 63 -12.21 8.20 12.29
N SER A 64 -12.60 6.93 12.06
CA SER A 64 -13.94 6.37 12.31
C SER A 64 -13.99 5.56 13.61
#